data_AF-A0A6P0WQ19-F1
#
_entry.id   AF-A0A6P0WQ19-F1
#
_cell.length_a   1.000
_cell.length_b   1.000
_cell.length_c   1.000
_cell.angle_alpha   90.00
_cell.angle_beta   90.00
_cell.angle_gamma   90.00
#
_symmetry.space_group_name_H-M   'P 1'
#
loop_
_entity.id
_entity.type
_entity.pdbx_description
1 polymer ?
#
loop_
_entity_poly.entity_id
_entity_poly.type
_entity_poly.pdbx_seq_one_letter_code
_entity_poly.pdbx_strand_id
1 'polypeptide(L)'
;MNDVYSLLKFREQLNDSISSLLALEPLTELESQEILKIREVFRSYYDAGKVTEGQVRLLPIAQLMWLSGFYQTAIKITLEENIAQIDVEDEDTIIKGRMDILAVNRAQQRTGITTFVILLIETKNSTVNALEGLPQLLTYAYRRLEEQSGIWGLTTNGLNYQ
;
A
#
# COMPACT_ATOMS: atom_id res chain seq x y z
N MET A 1 2.62 -3.91 17.33
CA MET A 1 3.08 -4.91 16.34
C MET A 1 2.70 -6.31 16.78
N ASN A 2 3.22 -6.80 17.90
CA ASN A 2 2.87 -8.13 18.43
C ASN A 2 1.36 -8.33 18.64
N ASP A 3 0.66 -7.28 19.10
CA ASP A 3 -0.78 -7.34 19.35
C ASP A 3 -1.58 -7.59 18.07
N VAL A 4 -1.17 -7.01 16.93
CA VAL A 4 -1.86 -7.19 15.63
C VAL A 4 -1.68 -8.61 15.11
N TYR A 5 -0.47 -9.16 15.19
CA TYR A 5 -0.23 -10.55 14.79
C TYR A 5 -1.02 -11.53 15.65
N SER A 6 -1.10 -11.28 16.96
CA SER A 6 -1.88 -12.09 17.89
C SER A 6 -3.38 -11.99 17.63
N LEU A 7 -3.92 -10.78 17.57
CA LEU A 7 -5.35 -10.50 17.39
C LEU A 7 -5.88 -10.97 16.04
N LEU A 8 -5.15 -10.69 14.96
CA LEU A 8 -5.56 -11.06 13.60
C LEU A 8 -5.08 -12.46 13.19
N LYS A 9 -4.39 -13.18 14.09
CA LYS A 9 -3.83 -14.52 13.88
C LYS A 9 -2.89 -14.62 12.67
N PHE A 10 -2.25 -13.51 12.31
CA PHE A 10 -1.25 -13.48 11.24
C PHE A 10 0.09 -14.02 11.73
N ARG A 11 0.79 -14.74 10.85
CA ARG A 11 2.17 -15.16 11.07
C ARG A 11 3.07 -14.49 10.05
N GLU A 12 4.11 -13.83 10.53
CA GLU A 12 5.14 -13.30 9.67
C GLU A 12 5.92 -14.46 9.03
N GLN A 13 6.06 -14.38 7.70
CA GLN A 13 6.93 -15.27 6.93
C GLN A 13 7.90 -14.38 6.16
N LEU A 14 9.18 -14.47 6.51
CA LEU A 14 10.23 -13.77 5.79
C LEU A 14 10.52 -14.55 4.51
N ASN A 15 10.32 -13.90 3.36
CA ASN A 15 10.79 -14.41 2.09
C ASN A 15 12.21 -13.89 1.86
N ASP A 16 13.16 -14.79 1.66
CA ASP A 16 14.56 -14.42 1.36
C ASP A 16 14.68 -13.64 0.03
N SER A 17 13.68 -13.77 -0.85
CA SER A 17 13.53 -12.97 -2.07
C SER A 17 12.09 -12.99 -2.56
N ILE A 18 11.59 -11.85 -3.04
CA ILE A 18 10.32 -11.75 -3.78
C ILE A 18 10.49 -12.02 -5.28
N SER A 19 11.72 -12.12 -5.77
CA SER A 19 12.00 -12.37 -7.19
C SER A 19 11.47 -13.73 -7.67
N SER A 20 11.32 -14.70 -6.76
CA SER A 20 10.66 -15.97 -7.05
C SER A 20 9.15 -15.82 -7.26
N LEU A 21 8.54 -14.76 -6.73
CA LEU A 21 7.11 -14.45 -6.86
C LEU A 21 6.83 -13.53 -8.05
N LEU A 22 7.84 -12.78 -8.51
CA LEU A 22 7.73 -11.78 -9.56
C LEU A 22 8.93 -11.90 -10.51
N ALA A 23 8.73 -12.57 -11.65
CA ALA A 23 9.64 -12.47 -12.78
C ALA A 23 9.45 -11.10 -13.44
N LEU A 24 10.25 -10.10 -13.05
CA LEU A 24 10.18 -8.74 -13.58
C LEU A 24 11.24 -8.53 -14.65
N GLU A 25 10.84 -7.89 -15.75
CA GLU A 25 11.79 -7.39 -16.74
C GLU A 25 12.60 -6.22 -16.15
N PRO A 26 13.88 -6.04 -16.55
CA PRO A 26 14.63 -4.85 -16.18
C PRO A 26 13.93 -3.58 -16.69
N LEU A 27 14.04 -2.50 -15.93
CA LEU A 27 13.54 -1.19 -16.35
C LEU A 27 14.22 -0.76 -17.65
N THR A 28 13.44 -0.18 -18.55
CA THR A 28 13.96 0.51 -19.72
C THR A 28 14.72 1.79 -19.30
N GLU A 29 15.50 2.35 -20.22
CA GLU A 29 16.18 3.62 -19.99
C GLU A 29 15.19 4.76 -19.69
N LEU A 30 14.06 4.80 -20.40
CA LEU A 30 13.02 5.81 -20.20
C LEU A 30 12.38 5.69 -18.80
N GLU A 31 12.01 4.48 -18.39
CA GLU A 31 11.45 4.25 -17.05
C GLU A 31 12.46 4.58 -15.95
N SER A 32 13.73 4.24 -16.16
CA SER A 32 14.81 4.57 -15.24
C SER A 32 14.95 6.09 -15.07
N GLN A 33 14.89 6.86 -16.16
CA GLN A 33 14.94 8.32 -16.13
C GLN A 33 13.72 8.93 -15.41
N GLU A 34 12.52 8.41 -15.66
CA GLU A 34 11.31 8.88 -14.95
C GLU A 34 11.39 8.59 -13.45
N ILE A 35 11.87 7.42 -13.05
CA ILE A 35 12.08 7.07 -11.63
C ILE A 35 13.13 7.99 -10.98
N LEU A 36 14.21 8.30 -11.68
CA LEU A 36 15.23 9.25 -11.19
C LEU A 36 14.62 10.64 -10.95
N LYS A 37 13.78 11.13 -11.87
CA LYS A 37 13.09 12.41 -11.73
C LYS A 37 12.11 12.42 -10.56
N ILE A 38 11.32 11.36 -10.37
CA ILE A 38 10.43 11.20 -9.21
C ILE A 38 11.25 11.30 -7.91
N ARG A 39 12.39 10.61 -7.86
CA ARG A 39 13.29 10.61 -6.69
C ARG A 39 13.86 11.99 -6.42
N GLU A 40 14.31 12.72 -7.44
CA GLU A 40 14.86 14.07 -7.31
C GLU A 40 13.81 15.06 -6.79
N VAL A 41 12.60 15.02 -7.36
CA VAL A 41 11.47 15.83 -6.90
C VAL A 41 11.19 15.53 -5.44
N PHE A 42 11.01 14.27 -5.05
CA PHE A 42 10.74 13.91 -3.67
C PHE A 42 11.85 14.37 -2.71
N ARG A 43 13.12 14.19 -3.09
CA ARG A 43 14.27 14.65 -2.30
C ARG A 43 14.26 16.15 -2.08
N SER A 44 13.91 16.96 -3.09
CA SER A 44 13.84 18.42 -2.92
C SER A 44 12.86 18.85 -1.81
N TYR A 45 11.73 18.15 -1.66
CA TYR A 45 10.74 18.42 -0.61
C TYR A 45 11.24 17.92 0.75
N TYR A 46 11.90 16.76 0.77
CA TYR A 46 12.50 16.21 1.97
C TYR A 46 13.63 17.07 2.53
N ASP A 47 14.49 17.59 1.65
CA ASP A 47 15.60 18.48 2.02
C ASP A 47 15.08 19.84 2.53
N ALA A 48 13.89 20.25 2.07
CA ALA A 48 13.19 21.44 2.57
C ALA A 48 12.48 21.22 3.91
N GLY A 49 12.35 19.97 4.38
CA GLY A 49 11.82 19.64 5.69
C GLY A 49 10.92 18.41 5.72
N LYS A 50 10.05 18.35 6.74
CA LYS A 50 9.12 17.23 6.93
C LYS A 50 8.16 17.12 5.73
N VAL A 51 8.17 15.95 5.09
CA VAL A 51 7.21 15.60 4.03
C VAL A 51 5.99 14.96 4.68
N THR A 52 4.82 15.53 4.45
CA THR A 52 3.54 15.02 4.98
C THR A 52 3.11 13.72 4.31
N GLU A 53 2.20 12.97 4.93
CA GLU A 53 1.56 11.78 4.33
C GLU A 53 0.97 12.08 2.95
N GLY A 54 0.22 13.18 2.82
CA GLY A 54 -0.35 13.59 1.54
C GLY A 54 0.71 13.89 0.47
N GLN A 55 1.85 14.47 0.84
CA GLN A 55 2.95 14.70 -0.08
C GLN A 55 3.67 13.39 -0.47
N VAL A 56 3.84 12.44 0.46
CA VAL A 56 4.34 11.10 0.13
C VAL A 56 3.39 10.40 -0.84
N ARG A 57 2.09 10.52 -0.63
CA ARG A 57 1.08 9.96 -1.53
C ARG A 57 1.13 10.57 -2.93
N LEU A 58 1.27 11.89 -3.02
CA LEU A 58 1.20 12.62 -4.28
C LEU A 58 2.51 12.57 -5.09
N LEU A 59 3.66 12.74 -4.42
CA LEU A 59 4.94 12.99 -5.10
C LEU A 59 5.56 11.68 -5.62
N PRO A 60 5.85 10.66 -4.79
CA PRO A 60 6.32 9.38 -5.29
C PRO A 60 5.20 8.39 -5.60
N ILE A 61 4.23 8.18 -4.70
CA ILE A 61 3.33 7.01 -4.81
C ILE A 61 2.40 7.11 -6.01
N ALA A 62 1.72 8.24 -6.23
CA ALA A 62 0.86 8.43 -7.40
C ALA A 62 1.64 8.25 -8.72
N GLN A 63 2.89 8.73 -8.78
CA GLN A 63 3.72 8.61 -9.97
C GLN A 63 4.19 7.16 -10.21
N LEU A 64 4.60 6.46 -9.16
CA LEU A 64 4.98 5.05 -9.24
C LEU A 64 3.79 4.17 -9.63
N MET A 65 2.60 4.46 -9.12
CA MET A 65 1.37 3.78 -9.52
C MET A 65 1.04 4.01 -11.00
N TRP A 66 1.35 5.19 -11.54
CA TRP A 66 1.21 5.48 -12.97
C TRP A 66 2.17 4.63 -13.80
N LEU A 67 3.47 4.67 -13.45
CA LEU A 67 4.51 3.91 -14.16
C LEU A 67 4.28 2.40 -14.09
N SER A 68 3.73 1.89 -12.99
CA SER A 68 3.39 0.47 -12.82
C SER A 68 2.03 0.07 -13.39
N GLY A 69 1.34 0.98 -14.07
CA GLY A 69 0.11 0.68 -14.82
C GLY A 69 -1.15 0.53 -13.97
N PHE A 70 -1.20 1.06 -12.75
CA PHE A 70 -2.42 1.00 -11.92
C PHE A 70 -3.54 1.94 -12.37
N TYR A 71 -3.27 2.91 -13.25
CA TYR A 71 -4.26 3.87 -13.76
C TYR A 71 -5.02 3.37 -15.01
N GLN A 72 -5.17 2.06 -15.16
CA GLN A 72 -5.93 1.44 -16.24
C GLN A 72 -7.43 1.38 -15.90
N THR A 73 -8.31 1.42 -16.90
CA THR A 73 -9.78 1.38 -16.71
C THR A 73 -10.29 0.18 -15.92
N ALA A 74 -9.59 -0.96 -16.00
CA ALA A 74 -9.94 -2.17 -15.25
C ALA A 74 -9.52 -2.12 -13.77
N ILE A 75 -8.67 -1.17 -13.37
CA ILE A 75 -8.20 -0.98 -12.00
C ILE A 75 -8.84 0.29 -11.46
N LYS A 76 -9.69 0.15 -10.45
CA LYS A 76 -10.24 1.27 -9.71
C LYS A 76 -9.35 1.56 -8.51
N ILE A 77 -8.80 2.77 -8.47
CA ILE A 77 -8.12 3.31 -7.29
C ILE A 77 -9.17 3.99 -6.41
N THR A 78 -9.19 3.62 -5.14
CA THR A 78 -10.03 4.25 -4.12
C THR A 78 -9.17 4.80 -3.00
N LEU A 79 -9.43 6.05 -2.65
CA LEU A 79 -8.96 6.65 -1.41
C LEU A 79 -10.10 6.44 -0.40
N GLU A 80 -9.89 5.63 0.63
CA GLU A 80 -10.93 5.48 1.65
C GLU A 80 -10.88 6.69 2.59
N GLU A 81 -11.71 7.68 2.28
CA GLU A 81 -11.84 8.92 3.06
C GLU A 81 -12.77 8.78 4.27
N ASN A 82 -13.43 7.62 4.44
CA ASN A 82 -14.43 7.41 5.49
C ASN A 82 -13.88 6.59 6.66
N ILE A 83 -14.12 7.10 7.87
CA ILE A 83 -13.70 6.51 9.15
C ILE A 83 -14.49 5.23 9.37
N ALA A 84 -13.94 4.07 9.00
CA ALA A 84 -14.39 2.80 9.52
C ALA A 84 -13.70 2.58 10.86
N GLN A 85 -14.44 2.68 11.96
CA GLN A 85 -14.00 2.16 13.25
C GLN A 85 -13.90 0.64 13.09
N ILE A 86 -12.69 0.10 13.22
CA ILE A 86 -12.50 -1.35 13.24
C ILE A 86 -12.41 -1.74 14.70
N ASP A 87 -13.54 -2.17 15.24
CA ASP A 87 -13.61 -2.81 16.54
C ASP A 87 -13.18 -4.27 16.34
N VAL A 88 -11.98 -4.61 16.81
CA VAL A 88 -11.58 -6.00 16.92
C VAL A 88 -12.25 -6.53 18.19
N GLU A 89 -13.12 -7.52 18.04
CA GLU A 89 -14.07 -7.97 19.07
C GLU A 89 -13.42 -8.73 20.25
N ASP A 90 -12.08 -8.73 20.33
CA ASP A 90 -11.34 -9.33 21.44
C ASP A 90 -10.29 -8.31 21.94
N GLU A 91 -10.49 -7.87 23.18
CA GLU A 91 -9.65 -6.95 23.98
C GLU A 91 -9.77 -5.45 23.62
N ASP A 92 -9.66 -4.58 24.65
CA ASP A 92 -9.90 -3.11 24.67
C ASP A 92 -9.06 -2.24 23.70
N THR A 93 -8.56 -2.82 22.61
CA THR A 93 -7.69 -2.18 21.62
C THR A 93 -8.51 -1.65 20.45
N ILE A 94 -8.87 -0.37 20.51
CA ILE A 94 -9.48 0.32 19.37
C ILE A 94 -8.39 0.74 18.38
N ILE A 95 -8.28 0.03 17.26
CA ILE A 95 -7.40 0.44 16.15
C ILE A 95 -8.16 1.47 15.30
N LYS A 96 -7.84 2.75 15.51
CA LYS A 96 -8.31 3.85 14.65
C LYS A 96 -7.29 4.06 13.54
N GLY A 97 -7.62 3.65 12.31
CA GLY A 97 -6.74 3.76 11.16
C GLY A 97 -7.49 4.22 9.92
N ARG A 98 -6.83 5.03 9.10
CA ARG A 98 -7.26 5.40 7.74
C ARG A 98 -6.35 4.63 6.79
N MET A 99 -6.87 4.00 5.74
CA MET A 99 -6.05 3.45 4.67
C MET A 99 -5.85 4.50 3.59
N ASP A 100 -4.61 4.68 3.16
CA ASP A 100 -4.30 5.73 2.21
C ASP A 100 -4.73 5.42 0.78
N ILE A 101 -4.42 4.23 0.26
CA ILE A 101 -4.80 3.83 -1.10
C ILE A 101 -5.20 2.35 -1.13
N LEU A 102 -6.32 2.08 -1.79
CA LEU A 102 -6.78 0.73 -2.14
C LEU A 102 -6.91 0.63 -3.67
N ALA A 103 -6.20 -0.33 -4.27
CA ALA A 103 -6.27 -0.62 -5.71
C ALA A 103 -7.02 -1.93 -5.98
N VAL A 104 -8.03 -1.84 -6.83
CA VAL A 104 -9.01 -2.91 -7.02
C VAL A 104 -9.17 -3.24 -8.50
N ASN A 105 -8.96 -4.50 -8.87
CA ASN A 105 -9.27 -4.99 -10.20
C ASN A 105 -10.77 -5.28 -10.32
N ARG A 106 -11.33 -4.92 -11.47
CA ARG A 106 -12.69 -5.27 -11.89
C ARG A 106 -12.59 -6.21 -13.08
N ALA A 107 -12.70 -7.50 -12.83
CA ALA A 107 -12.81 -8.49 -13.89
C ALA A 107 -14.28 -8.63 -14.30
N GLN A 108 -14.60 -8.34 -15.56
CA GLN A 108 -15.90 -8.68 -16.14
C GLN A 108 -15.94 -10.19 -16.41
N GLN A 109 -16.65 -10.92 -15.56
CA GLN A 109 -17.08 -12.28 -15.87
C GLN A 109 -18.37 -12.21 -16.68
N ARG A 110 -18.67 -13.26 -17.46
CA ARG A 110 -19.85 -13.35 -18.34
C ARG A 110 -21.20 -13.17 -17.61
N THR A 111 -21.20 -13.17 -16.27
CA THR A 111 -22.39 -13.09 -15.42
C THR A 111 -22.30 -12.05 -14.29
N GLY A 112 -21.24 -11.21 -14.23
CA GLY A 112 -21.10 -10.19 -13.17
C GLY A 112 -19.72 -9.53 -13.10
N ILE A 113 -19.61 -8.46 -12.31
CA ILE A 113 -18.33 -7.81 -11.99
C ILE A 113 -17.78 -8.44 -10.70
N THR A 114 -16.65 -9.13 -10.79
CA THR A 114 -15.92 -9.59 -9.60
C THR A 114 -14.87 -8.55 -9.23
N THR A 115 -14.86 -8.18 -7.95
CA THR A 115 -13.95 -7.18 -7.38
C THR A 115 -12.82 -7.91 -6.69
N PHE A 116 -11.57 -7.62 -7.04
CA PHE A 116 -10.39 -8.24 -6.44
C PHE A 116 -9.39 -7.18 -5.98
N VAL A 117 -9.01 -7.18 -4.71
CA VAL A 117 -8.03 -6.23 -4.17
C VAL A 117 -6.63 -6.69 -4.56
N ILE A 118 -5.92 -5.85 -5.31
CA ILE A 118 -4.54 -6.18 -5.71
C ILE A 118 -3.55 -5.64 -4.68
N LEU A 119 -3.70 -4.36 -4.30
CA LEU A 119 -2.71 -3.63 -3.54
C LEU A 119 -3.37 -2.70 -2.52
N LEU A 120 -2.86 -2.76 -1.29
CA LEU A 120 -3.08 -1.79 -0.22
C LEU A 120 -1.82 -0.97 -0.01
N ILE A 121 -1.93 0.35 0.09
CA ILE A 121 -0.79 1.23 0.39
C ILE A 121 -1.13 2.08 1.59
N GLU A 122 -0.28 2.03 2.60
CA GLU A 122 -0.33 2.88 3.78
C GLU A 122 0.89 3.80 3.80
N THR A 123 0.65 5.11 3.79
CA THR A 123 1.73 6.11 3.79
C THR A 123 1.87 6.76 5.17
N LYS A 124 3.10 7.07 5.52
CA LYS A 124 3.46 7.87 6.69
C LYS A 124 4.22 9.10 6.26
N ASN A 125 4.25 10.12 7.11
CA ASN A 125 5.11 11.27 6.88
C ASN A 125 6.58 10.86 6.98
N SER A 126 7.49 11.62 6.36
CA SER A 126 8.91 11.24 6.24
C SER A 126 9.68 11.09 7.55
N THR A 127 9.12 11.54 8.68
CA THR A 127 9.74 11.42 10.01
C THR A 127 9.31 10.19 10.80
N VAL A 128 8.31 9.45 10.31
CA VAL A 128 7.76 8.24 10.94
C VAL A 128 8.32 7.01 10.23
N ASN A 129 8.60 5.94 10.98
CA ASN A 129 9.06 4.70 10.38
C ASN A 129 7.92 4.09 9.54
N ALA A 130 8.21 3.70 8.29
CA ALA A 130 7.22 3.11 7.39
C ALA A 130 6.47 1.92 8.03
N LEU A 131 7.18 1.07 8.79
CA LEU A 131 6.59 -0.10 9.45
C LEU A 131 5.56 0.26 10.54
N GLU A 132 5.52 1.49 11.04
CA GLU A 132 4.45 1.93 11.94
C GLU A 132 3.08 1.97 11.24
N GLY A 133 3.04 1.97 9.90
CA GLY A 133 1.82 1.79 9.12
C GLY A 133 1.34 0.33 9.02
N LEU A 134 2.19 -0.65 9.31
CA LEU A 134 1.86 -2.06 9.10
C LEU A 134 0.66 -2.54 9.92
N PRO A 135 0.52 -2.20 11.22
CA PRO A 135 -0.70 -2.46 11.98
C PRO A 135 -1.99 -2.07 11.24
N GLN A 136 -2.04 -0.83 10.74
CA GLN A 136 -3.21 -0.31 10.05
C GLN A 136 -3.43 -1.04 8.74
N LEU A 137 -2.38 -1.27 7.95
CA LEU A 137 -2.46 -2.01 6.70
C LEU A 137 -3.03 -3.42 6.90
N LEU A 138 -2.53 -4.14 7.91
CA LEU A 138 -2.96 -5.50 8.22
C LEU A 138 -4.43 -5.55 8.67
N THR A 139 -4.92 -4.54 9.37
CA THR A 139 -6.34 -4.47 9.76
C THR A 139 -7.26 -4.41 8.53
N TYR A 140 -6.89 -3.63 7.51
CA TYR A 140 -7.65 -3.60 6.25
C TYR A 140 -7.49 -4.88 5.43
N ALA A 141 -6.28 -5.45 5.40
CA ALA A 141 -6.02 -6.71 4.72
C ALA A 141 -6.87 -7.84 5.31
N TYR A 142 -6.97 -7.93 6.64
CA TYR A 142 -7.73 -8.97 7.34
C TYR A 142 -9.16 -9.13 6.81
N ARG A 143 -9.93 -8.05 6.76
CA ARG A 143 -11.31 -8.08 6.27
C ARG A 143 -11.43 -8.55 4.82
N ARG A 144 -10.42 -8.25 4.00
CA ARG A 144 -10.41 -8.61 2.57
C ARG A 144 -9.89 -10.03 2.35
N LEU A 145 -9.01 -10.52 3.21
CA LEU A 145 -8.50 -11.91 3.16
C LEU A 145 -9.59 -12.95 3.49
N GLU A 146 -10.72 -12.54 4.08
CA GLU A 146 -11.92 -13.39 4.16
C GLU A 146 -12.54 -13.68 2.78
N GLU A 147 -12.33 -12.78 1.81
CA GLU A 147 -12.94 -12.82 0.47
C GLU A 147 -11.94 -13.27 -0.62
N GLN A 148 -10.63 -13.30 -0.34
CA GLN A 148 -9.59 -13.69 -1.29
C GLN A 148 -8.33 -14.29 -0.63
N SER A 149 -7.59 -15.10 -1.39
CA SER A 149 -6.46 -15.88 -0.89
C SER A 149 -5.19 -15.09 -0.53
N GLY A 150 -5.08 -13.83 -0.97
CA GLY A 150 -3.90 -13.01 -0.73
C GLY A 150 -4.06 -11.59 -1.26
N ILE A 151 -3.32 -10.65 -0.67
CA ILE A 151 -3.31 -9.22 -1.01
C ILE A 151 -1.87 -8.73 -0.92
N TRP A 152 -1.44 -7.86 -1.84
CA TRP A 152 -0.18 -7.14 -1.67
C TRP A 152 -0.38 -5.91 -0.79
N GLY A 153 0.55 -5.70 0.14
CA GLY A 153 0.60 -4.52 1.00
C GLY A 153 1.89 -3.75 0.78
N LEU A 154 1.82 -2.43 0.87
CA LEU A 154 2.96 -1.54 0.91
C LEU A 154 2.80 -0.54 2.05
N THR A 155 3.79 -0.46 2.92
CA THR A 155 3.95 0.62 3.88
C THR A 155 5.13 1.49 3.49
N THR A 156 4.97 2.81 3.54
CA THR A 156 6.03 3.71 3.07
C THR A 156 5.96 5.09 3.69
N ASN A 157 7.13 5.71 3.89
CA ASN A 157 7.25 7.13 4.24
C ASN A 157 7.89 7.95 3.10
N GLY A 158 7.92 7.37 1.89
CA GLY A 158 8.56 7.92 0.69
C GLY A 158 10.07 7.71 0.61
N LEU A 159 10.76 7.50 1.74
CA LEU A 159 12.18 7.12 1.79
C LEU A 159 12.37 5.60 1.81
N ASN A 160 11.56 4.91 2.60
CA ASN A 160 11.56 3.46 2.76
C ASN A 160 10.24 2.89 2.26
N TYR A 161 10.32 1.70 1.67
CA TYR A 161 9.20 0.95 1.10
C TYR A 161 9.32 -0.47 1.66
N GLN A 162 8.28 -0.93 2.36
CA GLN A 162 8.25 -2.20 3.10
C GLN A 162 6.93 -2.92 2.84
#